data_AF-A0AAV8ZX07-F1
#
_entry.id   AF-A0AAV8ZX07-F1
#
_cell.length_a   1.000
_cell.length_b   1.000
_cell.length_c   1.000
_cell.angle_alpha   90.00
_cell.angle_beta   90.00
_cell.angle_gamma   90.00
#
_symmetry.space_group_name_H-M   'P 1'
#
loop_
_entity.id
_entity.type
_entity.pdbx_description
1 polymer ?
#
loop_
_entity_poly.entity_id
_entity_poly.type
_entity_poly.pdbx_seq_one_letter_code
_entity_poly.pdbx_strand_id
1 'polypeptide(L)'
;MLKKQRGEDIIKKIEAIPGDVMLPDLGISKEDRETIKNETDIIFHCAATIRFDEPLKRAVLLNVFSHLSTAYCHLYERVLYEKVYPPPADPHHVIKTVEWMNEEVIDSVTPKILGDIPNTYAFTKALGESLVADEMDNLPVIILRPSI
;
A
#
# COMPACT_ATOMS: atom_id res chain seq x y z
N MET A 1 7.10 23.46 -13.22
CA MET A 1 5.90 23.96 -13.93
C MET A 1 4.80 24.42 -12.94
N LEU A 2 4.48 23.67 -11.88
CA LEU A 2 3.49 24.06 -10.84
C LEU A 2 3.89 25.25 -9.95
N LYS A 3 5.16 25.38 -9.54
CA LYS A 3 5.65 26.50 -8.69
C LYS A 3 5.43 27.89 -9.31
N LYS A 4 5.44 28.00 -10.64
CA LYS A 4 5.22 29.27 -11.36
C LYS A 4 3.75 29.65 -11.52
N GLN A 5 2.81 28.72 -11.34
CA GLN A 5 1.38 28.95 -11.62
C GLN A 5 0.53 29.26 -10.38
N ARG A 6 0.98 28.95 -9.15
CA ARG A 6 0.15 29.07 -7.92
C ARG A 6 0.73 29.96 -6.80
N GLY A 7 1.88 30.62 -7.03
CA GLY A 7 2.53 31.50 -6.05
C GLY A 7 3.28 30.77 -4.93
N GLU A 8 4.19 31.48 -4.24
CA GLU A 8 5.03 30.93 -3.15
C GLU A 8 4.22 30.56 -1.89
N ASP A 9 3.01 31.10 -1.73
CA ASP A 9 2.18 30.91 -0.54
C ASP A 9 1.68 29.47 -0.31
N ILE A 10 1.71 28.61 -1.34
CA ILE A 10 1.31 27.21 -1.18
C ILE A 10 2.25 26.42 -0.28
N ILE A 11 3.53 26.81 -0.22
CA ILE A 11 4.54 26.16 0.62
C ILE A 11 4.24 26.37 2.10
N LYS A 12 3.58 27.49 2.46
CA LYS A 12 3.17 27.77 3.84
C LYS A 12 2.07 26.83 4.36
N LYS A 13 1.42 26.07 3.47
CA LYS A 13 0.39 25.07 3.80
C LYS A 13 0.94 23.64 3.81
N ILE A 14 2.23 23.46 3.60
CA ILE A 14 2.87 22.16 3.49
C ILE A 14 3.87 22.03 4.62
N GLU A 15 3.63 21.07 5.49
CA GLU A 15 4.59 20.62 6.48
C GLU A 15 5.13 19.25 6.04
N ALA A 16 6.46 19.15 5.97
CA ALA A 16 7.14 17.93 5.52
C ALA A 16 7.61 17.14 6.74
N ILE A 17 7.03 15.96 6.92
CA ILE A 17 7.43 15.03 7.98
C ILE A 17 8.34 13.96 7.37
N PRO A 18 9.61 13.84 7.85
CA PRO A 18 10.50 12.80 7.38
C PRO A 18 10.02 11.42 7.84
N GLY A 19 10.05 10.44 6.94
CA GLY A 19 9.66 9.06 7.23
C GLY A 19 10.09 8.10 6.13
N ASP A 20 10.12 6.83 6.47
CA ASP A 20 10.36 5.70 5.58
C ASP A 20 9.36 4.59 5.91
N VAL A 21 8.53 4.23 4.94
CA VAL A 21 7.48 3.21 5.06
C VAL A 21 8.03 1.81 5.37
N MET A 22 9.34 1.58 5.16
CA MET A 22 9.99 0.32 5.49
C MET A 22 10.44 0.22 6.95
N LEU A 23 10.42 1.31 7.71
CA LEU A 23 10.84 1.34 9.10
C LEU A 23 9.64 1.21 10.06
N PRO A 24 9.85 0.66 11.27
CA PRO A 24 8.84 0.70 12.33
C PRO A 24 8.32 2.13 12.54
N ASP A 25 7.02 2.25 12.79
CA ASP A 25 6.34 3.54 12.95
C ASP A 25 6.56 4.51 11.77
N LEU A 26 6.77 3.95 10.56
CA LEU A 26 7.09 4.68 9.32
C LEU A 26 8.37 5.51 9.41
N GLY A 27 9.27 5.21 10.36
CA GLY A 27 10.47 6.00 10.62
C GLY A 27 10.18 7.43 11.10
N ILE A 28 8.93 7.72 11.48
CA ILE A 28 8.49 9.05 11.91
C ILE A 28 8.85 9.23 13.39
N SER A 29 9.32 10.43 13.74
CA SER A 29 9.66 10.77 15.12
C SER A 29 8.43 10.68 16.03
N LYS A 30 8.64 10.42 17.33
CA LYS A 30 7.52 10.35 18.29
C LYS A 30 6.74 11.67 18.34
N GLU A 31 7.43 12.80 18.24
CA GLU A 31 6.83 14.13 18.25
C GLU A 31 5.93 14.34 17.03
N ASP A 32 6.45 14.08 15.82
CA ASP A 32 5.69 14.24 14.58
C ASP A 32 4.47 13.30 14.52
N ARG A 33 4.58 12.08 15.07
CA ARG A 33 3.43 11.17 15.17
C ARG A 33 2.33 11.70 16.07
N GLU A 34 2.67 12.35 17.18
CA GLU A 34 1.67 12.95 18.05
C GLU A 34 1.04 14.17 17.37
N THR A 35 1.80 14.96 16.63
CA THR A 35 1.26 16.03 15.76
C THR A 35 0.27 15.45 14.75
N ILE A 36 0.66 14.43 13.98
CA ILE A 36 -0.21 13.77 13.00
C ILE A 36 -1.50 13.28 13.67
N LYS A 37 -1.42 12.59 14.81
CA LYS A 37 -2.60 12.07 15.51
C LYS A 37 -3.56 13.16 15.98
N ASN A 38 -3.03 14.30 16.42
CA ASN A 38 -3.84 15.36 17.02
C ASN A 38 -4.35 16.37 15.98
N GLU A 39 -3.65 16.52 14.85
CA GLU A 39 -3.90 17.58 13.86
C GLU A 39 -4.36 17.06 12.49
N THR A 40 -4.46 15.74 12.29
CA THR A 40 -4.92 15.16 11.02
C THR A 40 -6.36 14.71 11.08
N ASP A 41 -7.22 15.34 10.28
CA ASP A 41 -8.61 14.90 10.10
C ASP A 41 -8.76 13.83 9.02
N ILE A 42 -7.90 13.86 7.99
CA ILE A 42 -8.00 13.01 6.80
C ILE A 42 -6.60 12.55 6.37
N ILE A 43 -6.43 11.24 6.18
CA ILE A 43 -5.19 10.65 5.66
C ILE A 43 -5.40 10.21 4.22
N PHE A 44 -4.62 10.79 3.31
CA PHE A 44 -4.49 10.29 1.94
C PHE A 44 -3.25 9.41 1.86
N HIS A 45 -3.45 8.09 1.95
CA HIS A 45 -2.32 7.18 1.78
C HIS A 45 -2.04 6.98 0.31
N CYS A 46 -0.90 7.48 -0.19
CA CYS A 46 -0.52 7.41 -1.60
C CYS A 46 0.82 6.73 -1.84
N ALA A 47 1.50 6.28 -0.77
CA ALA A 47 2.81 5.67 -0.87
C ALA A 47 2.67 4.25 -1.43
N ALA A 48 3.28 3.98 -2.59
CA ALA A 48 3.33 2.66 -3.17
C ALA A 48 4.49 2.58 -4.15
N THR A 49 5.10 1.40 -4.28
CA THR A 49 5.94 1.10 -5.45
C THR A 49 5.07 0.54 -6.56
N ILE A 50 5.24 1.08 -7.78
CA ILE A 50 4.55 0.62 -9.01
C ILE A 50 5.44 -0.28 -9.86
N ARG A 51 6.56 -0.76 -9.31
CA ARG A 51 7.45 -1.67 -10.03
C ARG A 51 6.82 -3.06 -10.13
N PHE A 52 6.73 -3.56 -11.35
CA PHE A 52 6.16 -4.88 -11.65
C PHE A 52 7.16 -6.03 -11.50
N ASP A 53 8.45 -5.71 -11.32
CA ASP A 53 9.59 -6.61 -11.23
C ASP A 53 10.22 -6.66 -9.82
N GLU A 54 9.57 -6.07 -8.82
CA GLU A 54 10.12 -5.99 -7.46
C GLU A 54 10.00 -7.36 -6.74
N PRO A 55 11.05 -7.84 -6.04
CA PRO A 55 11.00 -9.11 -5.31
C PRO A 55 9.81 -9.15 -4.34
N LEU A 56 9.17 -10.32 -4.22
CA LEU A 56 7.93 -10.47 -3.45
C LEU A 56 8.09 -9.96 -2.02
N LYS A 57 9.23 -10.27 -1.38
CA LYS A 57 9.50 -9.82 -0.02
C LYS A 57 9.42 -8.31 0.13
N ARG A 58 10.08 -7.60 -0.79
CA ARG A 58 10.09 -6.14 -0.82
C ARG A 58 8.74 -5.56 -1.22
N ALA A 59 8.08 -6.15 -2.20
CA ALA A 59 6.76 -5.71 -2.65
C ALA A 59 5.70 -5.81 -1.54
N VAL A 60 5.70 -6.90 -0.75
CA VAL A 60 4.78 -7.06 0.38
C VAL A 60 5.03 -6.01 1.45
N LEU A 61 6.29 -5.82 1.87
CA LEU A 61 6.64 -4.84 2.91
C LEU A 61 6.31 -3.39 2.50
N LEU A 62 6.39 -3.06 1.21
CA LEU A 62 6.10 -1.71 0.74
C LEU A 62 4.61 -1.46 0.49
N ASN A 63 3.93 -2.37 -0.20
CA ASN A 63 2.60 -2.10 -0.76
C ASN A 63 1.45 -2.60 0.10
N VAL A 64 1.69 -3.54 1.02
CA VAL A 64 0.63 -4.09 1.87
C VAL A 64 0.38 -3.18 3.08
N PHE A 65 1.43 -2.56 3.62
CA PHE A 65 1.31 -1.52 4.65
C PHE A 65 0.88 -0.17 4.08
N SER A 66 0.92 0.00 2.75
CA SER A 66 0.55 1.24 2.09
C SER A 66 -0.34 1.04 0.86
N HIS A 67 -1.66 1.16 1.08
CA HIS A 67 -2.65 0.89 0.06
C HIS A 67 -3.18 2.17 -0.62
N LEU A 68 -2.58 2.47 -1.77
CA LEU A 68 -3.26 3.16 -2.88
C LEU A 68 -3.13 2.32 -4.13
N SER A 69 -4.25 1.91 -4.72
CA SER A 69 -4.24 1.38 -6.08
C SER A 69 -4.23 2.58 -7.03
N THR A 70 -3.19 2.76 -7.83
CA THR A 70 -3.20 3.72 -8.96
C THR A 70 -3.42 3.04 -10.30
N ALA A 71 -3.36 1.70 -10.33
CA ALA A 71 -3.32 0.89 -11.55
C ALA A 71 -3.85 -0.54 -11.38
N TYR A 72 -4.40 -0.89 -10.21
CA TYR A 72 -4.89 -2.23 -9.93
C TYR A 72 -6.42 -2.27 -9.93
N CYS A 73 -6.95 -3.11 -10.82
CA CYS A 73 -8.31 -3.62 -10.79
C CYS A 73 -8.23 -5.15 -10.73
N HIS A 74 -9.14 -5.79 -9.98
CA HIS A 74 -9.16 -7.24 -9.80
C HIS A 74 -9.06 -7.98 -11.14
N LEU A 75 -7.94 -8.69 -11.35
CA LEU A 75 -7.51 -9.15 -12.68
C LEU A 75 -8.44 -10.18 -13.34
N TYR A 76 -9.18 -10.93 -12.53
CA TYR A 76 -10.10 -11.97 -13.01
C TYR A 76 -11.56 -11.52 -13.06
N GLU A 77 -11.83 -10.28 -12.63
CA GLU A 77 -13.17 -9.72 -12.61
C GLU A 77 -13.47 -8.99 -13.93
N ARG A 78 -14.34 -9.58 -14.76
CA ARG A 78 -14.77 -8.95 -16.01
C ARG A 78 -15.57 -7.67 -15.79
N VAL A 79 -16.35 -7.63 -14.72
CA VAL A 79 -17.17 -6.50 -14.32
C VAL A 79 -16.89 -6.23 -12.86
N LEU A 80 -16.32 -5.05 -12.59
CA LEU A 80 -15.98 -4.63 -11.25
C LEU A 80 -17.19 -3.93 -10.60
N TYR A 81 -17.54 -4.36 -9.40
CA TYR A 81 -18.62 -3.81 -8.59
C TYR A 81 -18.04 -3.11 -7.35
N GLU A 82 -18.85 -2.26 -6.72
CA GLU A 82 -18.54 -1.58 -5.45
C GLU A 82 -18.69 -2.55 -4.28
N LYS A 83 -17.81 -3.56 -4.24
CA LYS A 83 -17.70 -4.52 -3.14
C LYS A 83 -16.23 -4.83 -2.87
N VAL A 84 -15.96 -5.36 -1.68
CA VAL A 84 -14.68 -5.98 -1.36
C VAL A 84 -14.62 -7.34 -2.05
N TYR A 85 -13.45 -7.67 -2.59
CA TYR A 85 -13.20 -8.95 -3.24
C TYR A 85 -12.25 -9.79 -2.38
N PRO A 86 -12.39 -11.13 -2.39
CA PRO A 86 -11.52 -11.98 -1.59
C PRO A 86 -10.07 -11.85 -2.08
N PRO A 87 -9.10 -11.74 -1.16
CA PRO A 87 -7.70 -11.68 -1.54
C PRO A 87 -7.23 -13.03 -2.10
N PRO A 88 -6.17 -13.05 -2.92
CA PRO A 88 -5.62 -14.29 -3.49
C PRO A 88 -4.96 -15.20 -2.46
N ALA A 89 -4.60 -14.66 -1.30
CA ALA A 89 -4.08 -15.37 -0.15
C ALA A 89 -4.41 -14.57 1.12
N ASP A 90 -4.34 -15.20 2.29
CA ASP A 90 -4.47 -14.50 3.56
C ASP A 90 -3.32 -13.48 3.74
N PRO A 91 -3.59 -12.17 3.84
CA PRO A 91 -2.54 -11.15 3.93
C PRO A 91 -1.64 -11.33 5.16
N HIS A 92 -2.21 -11.71 6.31
CA HIS A 92 -1.48 -11.88 7.56
C HIS A 92 -0.50 -13.06 7.49
N HIS A 93 -0.91 -14.17 6.88
CA HIS A 93 -0.03 -15.31 6.65
C HIS A 93 1.10 -14.97 5.65
N VAL A 94 0.78 -14.25 4.58
CA VAL A 94 1.79 -13.83 3.59
C VAL A 94 2.83 -12.92 4.23
N ILE A 95 2.42 -11.90 4.99
CA ILE A 95 3.33 -10.99 5.70
C ILE A 95 4.27 -11.79 6.61
N LYS A 96 3.72 -12.63 7.49
CA LYS A 96 4.52 -13.45 8.43
C LYS A 96 5.52 -14.35 7.70
N THR A 97 5.09 -14.97 6.61
CA THR A 97 5.93 -15.87 5.79
C THR A 97 7.10 -15.10 5.20
N VAL A 98 6.81 -13.95 4.59
CA VAL A 98 7.79 -13.08 3.94
C VAL A 98 8.79 -12.49 4.95
N GLU A 99 8.31 -12.06 6.12
CA GLU A 99 9.16 -11.52 7.18
C GLU A 99 10.16 -12.55 7.69
N TRP A 100 9.67 -13.78 7.93
CA TRP A 100 10.46 -14.84 8.56
C TRP A 100 11.46 -15.51 7.60
N MET A 101 11.07 -15.71 6.33
CA MET A 101 11.91 -16.41 5.35
C MET A 101 13.01 -15.50 4.79
N ASN A 102 14.17 -16.09 4.45
CA ASN A 102 15.23 -15.37 3.75
C ASN A 102 14.84 -15.09 2.28
N GLU A 103 15.54 -14.14 1.66
CA GLU A 103 15.23 -13.69 0.29
C GLU A 103 15.33 -14.82 -0.74
N GLU A 104 16.40 -15.61 -0.70
CA GLU A 104 16.64 -16.71 -1.65
C GLU A 104 15.49 -17.74 -1.65
N VAL A 105 15.01 -18.13 -0.47
CA VAL A 105 13.91 -19.07 -0.37
C VAL A 105 12.61 -18.42 -0.83
N ILE A 106 12.33 -17.16 -0.46
CA ILE A 106 11.14 -16.43 -0.95
C ILE A 106 11.14 -16.35 -2.47
N ASP A 107 12.26 -16.01 -3.09
CA ASP A 107 12.35 -15.90 -4.54
C ASP A 107 12.10 -17.26 -5.20
N SER A 108 12.60 -18.36 -4.60
CA SER A 108 12.36 -19.72 -5.10
C SER A 108 10.88 -20.15 -5.03
N VAL A 109 10.13 -19.66 -4.04
CA VAL A 109 8.70 -20.00 -3.85
C VAL A 109 7.74 -18.96 -4.42
N THR A 110 8.22 -17.77 -4.80
CA THR A 110 7.42 -16.66 -5.31
C THR A 110 6.49 -17.08 -6.46
N PRO A 111 6.92 -17.85 -7.47
CA PRO A 111 6.03 -18.30 -8.54
C PRO A 111 4.83 -19.12 -8.04
N LYS A 112 5.01 -19.89 -6.96
CA LYS A 112 3.93 -20.66 -6.32
C LYS A 112 3.01 -19.78 -5.49
N ILE A 113 3.54 -18.74 -4.86
CA ILE A 113 2.75 -17.77 -4.08
C ILE A 113 1.88 -16.92 -5.01
N LEU A 114 2.43 -16.46 -6.14
CA LEU A 114 1.69 -15.68 -7.12
C LEU A 114 0.60 -16.51 -7.83
N GLY A 115 0.85 -17.81 -8.06
CA GLY A 115 -0.07 -18.65 -8.82
C GLY A 115 -0.27 -18.08 -10.22
N ASP A 116 -1.52 -17.80 -10.59
CA ASP A 116 -1.87 -17.24 -11.90
C ASP A 116 -1.70 -15.72 -12.00
N ILE A 117 -1.36 -15.04 -10.89
CA ILE A 117 -1.27 -13.58 -10.84
C ILE A 117 0.02 -13.14 -11.56
N PRO A 118 -0.06 -12.19 -12.50
CA PRO A 118 1.01 -11.90 -13.45
C PRO A 118 2.25 -11.25 -12.82
N ASN A 119 2.11 -10.61 -11.65
CA ASN A 119 3.23 -9.92 -11.00
C ASN A 119 2.98 -9.67 -9.50
N THR A 120 4.06 -9.38 -8.79
CA THR A 120 4.09 -9.07 -7.34
C THR A 120 3.32 -7.78 -7.01
N TYR A 121 3.26 -6.81 -7.93
CA TYR A 121 2.47 -5.59 -7.74
C TYR A 121 0.98 -5.89 -7.61
N ALA A 122 0.39 -6.61 -8.57
CA ALA A 122 -1.03 -6.94 -8.55
C ALA A 122 -1.38 -7.82 -7.35
N PHE A 123 -0.50 -8.76 -6.99
CA PHE A 123 -0.66 -9.59 -5.80
C PHE A 123 -0.71 -8.74 -4.53
N THR A 124 0.27 -7.86 -4.34
CA THR A 124 0.38 -7.05 -3.12
C THR A 124 -0.72 -5.99 -3.00
N LYS A 125 -1.25 -5.47 -4.11
CA LYS A 125 -2.42 -4.58 -4.08
C LYS A 125 -3.70 -5.32 -3.68
N ALA A 126 -3.90 -6.54 -4.17
CA ALA A 126 -5.02 -7.36 -3.73
C ALA A 126 -4.98 -7.64 -2.21
N LEU A 127 -3.78 -7.94 -1.69
CA LEU A 127 -3.59 -8.16 -0.24
C LEU A 127 -3.82 -6.88 0.58
N GLY A 128 -3.26 -5.75 0.13
CA GLY A 128 -3.42 -4.47 0.82
C GLY A 128 -4.89 -3.99 0.85
N GLU A 129 -5.66 -4.24 -0.22
CA GLU A 129 -7.09 -3.91 -0.24
C GLU A 129 -7.86 -4.69 0.83
N SER A 130 -7.53 -5.97 1.02
CA SER A 130 -8.15 -6.81 2.05
C SER A 130 -7.82 -6.33 3.46
N LEU A 131 -6.59 -5.90 3.74
CA LEU A 131 -6.25 -5.36 5.06
C LEU A 131 -6.99 -4.05 5.35
N VAL A 132 -7.16 -3.20 4.34
CA VAL A 132 -7.96 -1.98 4.47
C VAL A 132 -9.44 -2.33 4.69
N ALA A 133 -9.93 -3.39 4.06
CA ALA A 133 -11.29 -3.88 4.28
C ALA A 133 -11.51 -4.42 5.70
N ASP A 134 -10.51 -5.10 6.28
CA ASP A 134 -10.57 -5.62 7.66
C ASP A 134 -10.74 -4.49 8.70
N GLU A 135 -10.29 -3.28 8.40
CA GLU A 135 -10.40 -2.10 9.28
C GLU A 135 -11.67 -1.26 9.05
N MET A 136 -12.55 -1.64 8.11
CA MET A 136 -13.77 -0.88 7.80
C MET A 136 -14.74 -0.75 8.99
N ASP A 137 -14.72 -1.70 9.93
CA ASP A 137 -15.53 -1.64 11.15
C ASP A 137 -14.95 -0.65 12.19
N ASN A 138 -13.65 -0.36 12.12
CA ASN A 138 -12.94 0.51 13.06
C ASN A 138 -12.77 1.94 12.53
N LEU A 139 -12.68 2.11 11.21
CA LEU A 139 -12.37 3.39 10.56
C LEU A 139 -13.28 3.62 9.34
N PRO A 140 -13.77 4.87 9.12
CA PRO A 140 -14.40 5.23 7.86
C PRO A 140 -13.39 5.12 6.70
N VAL A 141 -13.62 4.19 5.78
CA VAL A 141 -12.70 3.86 4.69
C VAL A 141 -13.36 4.10 3.35
N ILE A 142 -12.58 4.63 2.40
CA ILE A 142 -12.94 4.73 0.98
C ILE A 142 -11.87 4.01 0.16
N ILE A 143 -12.27 3.00 -0.60
CA ILE A 143 -11.38 2.30 -1.54
C ILE A 143 -11.61 2.89 -2.94
N LEU A 144 -10.56 3.48 -3.51
CA LEU A 144 -10.55 3.99 -4.87
C LEU A 144 -9.71 3.08 -5.77
N ARG A 145 -10.26 2.71 -6.94
CA ARG A 145 -9.62 1.87 -7.96
C ARG A 145 -9.50 2.62 -9.29
N PRO A 146 -8.61 3.61 -9.40
CA PRO A 146 -8.36 4.33 -10.65
C PRO A 146 -7.82 3.38 -11.74
N SER A 147 -8.24 3.62 -12.97
CA SER A 147 -7.68 3.03 -14.18
C SER A 147 -6.52 3.86 -14.72
N ILE A 148 -5.52 3.21 -15.32
CA ILE A 148 -4.54 3.87 -16.23
C ILE A 148 -5.15 3.97 -17.62
#